data_AF-A0A929DFC3-F1
#
_entry.id   AF-A0A929DFC3-F1
#
_cell.length_a   1.000
_cell.length_b   1.000
_cell.length_c   1.000
_cell.angle_alpha   90.00
_cell.angle_beta   90.00
_cell.angle_gamma   90.00
#
_symmetry.space_group_name_H-M   'P 1'
#
loop_
_entity.id
_entity.type
_entity.pdbx_description
1 polymer ?
#
loop_
_entity_poly.entity_id
_entity_poly.type
_entity_poly.pdbx_seq_one_letter_code
_entity_poly.pdbx_strand_id
1 'polypeptide(L)'
;MIERLEQLTGLAVYPRSVTESSDATYFLARDVGRKLLGILGNGAGFEGEQPGEVLLCPLTPANAAALRDKLPWLCPQPLGLQKSAGCGDRLGLATPGHIRALRKVGGIAPILAQQSVRENARTGRTPQQVLDDATWGLFQEGWREPWGADADHLKTPDDVDAFVTAGYTLYTIDPSDHVHNITPTTPFVEVEAKVQALPWEALEDTLQDMERRYLDRSFDLEGCHVTILDRAALWRAAAKYGRAIA
;
A
#
# COMPACT_ATOMS: atom_id res chain seq x y z
N MET A 1 -1.59 34.67 -5.01
CA MET A 1 -2.66 33.72 -4.66
C MET A 1 -2.66 33.39 -3.18
N ILE A 2 -1.57 32.85 -2.61
CA ILE A 2 -1.50 32.43 -1.19
C ILE A 2 -1.91 33.55 -0.22
N GLU A 3 -1.29 34.74 -0.30
CA GLU A 3 -1.63 35.87 0.58
C GLU A 3 -3.12 36.23 0.54
N ARG A 4 -3.75 36.15 -0.65
CA ARG A 4 -5.20 36.36 -0.79
C ARG A 4 -5.99 35.28 -0.06
N LEU A 5 -5.60 34.02 -0.19
CA LEU A 5 -6.26 32.91 0.52
C LEU A 5 -6.11 33.07 2.04
N GLU A 6 -4.91 33.42 2.52
CA GLU A 6 -4.65 33.67 3.94
C GLU A 6 -5.46 34.87 4.48
N GLN A 7 -5.62 35.94 3.68
CA GLN A 7 -6.48 37.08 4.03
C GLN A 7 -7.96 36.70 4.08
N LEU A 8 -8.43 35.88 3.13
CA LEU A 8 -9.84 35.44 3.08
C LEU A 8 -10.19 34.52 4.25
N THR A 9 -9.27 33.67 4.70
CA THR A 9 -9.56 32.67 5.74
C THR A 9 -9.05 33.06 7.12
N GLY A 10 -8.08 33.96 7.22
CA GLY A 10 -7.34 34.24 8.46
C GLY A 10 -6.47 33.07 8.92
N LEU A 11 -6.10 32.15 8.02
CA LEU A 11 -5.38 30.90 8.32
C LEU A 11 -4.09 30.83 7.52
N ALA A 12 -3.07 30.16 8.06
CA ALA A 12 -1.83 29.91 7.33
C ALA A 12 -2.05 28.81 6.27
N VAL A 13 -1.69 29.10 5.02
CA VAL A 13 -1.93 28.17 3.89
C VAL A 13 -0.69 27.32 3.64
N TYR A 14 -0.88 26.02 3.34
CA TYR A 14 0.19 25.16 2.85
C TYR A 14 0.47 25.47 1.37
N PRO A 15 1.60 26.10 1.01
CA PRO A 15 1.79 26.66 -0.33
C PRO A 15 1.68 25.63 -1.47
N ARG A 16 2.14 24.40 -1.22
CA ARG A 16 2.15 23.32 -2.23
C ARG A 16 0.80 22.66 -2.43
N SER A 17 -0.16 22.91 -1.54
CA SER A 17 -1.51 22.36 -1.65
C SER A 17 -2.42 23.15 -2.57
N VAL A 18 -2.08 24.40 -2.87
CA VAL A 18 -2.90 25.26 -3.73
C VAL A 18 -2.99 24.63 -5.13
N THR A 19 -4.20 24.19 -5.48
CA THR A 19 -4.50 23.49 -6.71
C THR A 19 -5.70 24.13 -7.37
N GLU A 20 -5.47 24.75 -8.53
CA GLU A 20 -6.51 25.32 -9.36
C GLU A 20 -7.11 24.24 -10.27
N SER A 21 -8.43 24.28 -10.41
CA SER A 21 -9.23 23.48 -11.34
C SER A 21 -10.15 24.41 -12.13
N SER A 22 -10.96 23.87 -13.05
CA SER A 22 -11.87 24.68 -13.85
C SER A 22 -12.97 25.40 -13.05
N ASP A 23 -13.41 24.83 -11.93
CA ASP A 23 -14.55 25.32 -11.15
C ASP A 23 -14.21 25.78 -9.72
N ALA A 24 -13.02 25.42 -9.20
CA ALA A 24 -12.59 25.83 -7.88
C ALA A 24 -11.05 25.84 -7.71
N THR A 25 -10.60 26.58 -6.70
CA THR A 25 -9.25 26.46 -6.14
C THR A 25 -9.31 25.73 -4.80
N TYR A 26 -8.64 24.58 -4.72
CA TYR A 26 -8.51 23.78 -3.50
C TYR A 26 -7.19 24.10 -2.80
N PHE A 27 -7.17 24.12 -1.47
CA PHE A 27 -5.94 24.30 -0.69
C PHE A 27 -6.10 23.73 0.73
N LEU A 28 -5.02 23.34 1.39
CA LEU A 28 -5.02 23.12 2.83
C LEU A 28 -4.59 24.39 3.55
N ALA A 29 -5.31 24.69 4.62
CA ALA A 29 -4.95 25.73 5.58
C ALA A 29 -4.84 25.13 6.98
N ARG A 30 -4.19 25.85 7.89
CA ARG A 30 -4.04 25.44 9.28
C ARG A 30 -4.21 26.60 10.25
N ASP A 31 -4.63 26.22 11.44
CA ASP A 31 -4.62 27.01 12.67
C ASP A 31 -3.85 26.23 13.75
N VAL A 32 -3.72 26.78 14.95
CA VAL A 32 -3.15 26.08 16.11
C VAL A 32 -3.93 24.78 16.36
N GLY A 33 -3.28 23.66 16.04
CA GLY A 33 -3.81 22.31 16.33
C GLY A 33 -4.77 21.71 15.31
N ARG A 34 -5.13 22.41 14.22
CA ARG A 34 -6.07 21.87 13.20
C ARG A 34 -5.67 22.20 11.76
N LYS A 35 -6.01 21.30 10.85
CA LYS A 35 -5.96 21.51 9.40
C LYS A 35 -7.38 21.51 8.83
N LEU A 36 -7.59 22.32 7.80
CA LEU A 36 -8.86 22.43 7.07
C LEU A 36 -8.59 22.42 5.57
N LEU A 37 -9.52 21.88 4.81
CA LEU A 37 -9.58 22.03 3.36
C LEU A 37 -10.32 23.33 3.03
N GLY A 38 -9.68 24.24 2.33
CA GLY A 38 -10.28 25.44 1.78
C GLY A 38 -10.63 25.26 0.31
N ILE A 39 -11.79 25.78 -0.07
CA ILE A 39 -12.30 25.76 -1.44
C ILE A 39 -12.80 27.16 -1.80
N LEU A 40 -12.15 27.79 -2.78
CA LEU A 40 -12.59 29.06 -3.36
C LEU A 40 -13.23 28.78 -4.73
N GLY A 41 -14.54 28.99 -4.85
CA GLY A 41 -15.32 28.63 -6.05
C GLY A 41 -16.40 27.59 -5.75
N ASN A 42 -16.59 26.62 -6.64
CA ASN A 42 -17.61 25.59 -6.50
C ASN A 42 -17.27 24.56 -5.39
N GLY A 43 -17.95 24.68 -4.25
CA GLY A 43 -17.83 23.74 -3.12
C GLY A 43 -18.85 22.59 -3.12
N ALA A 44 -19.61 22.38 -4.20
CA ALA A 44 -20.63 21.33 -4.24
C ALA A 44 -20.02 19.93 -4.00
N GLY A 45 -20.64 19.15 -3.10
CA GLY A 45 -20.18 17.82 -2.69
C GLY A 45 -19.25 17.82 -1.47
N PHE A 46 -18.89 18.98 -0.94
CA PHE A 46 -18.11 19.11 0.29
C PHE A 46 -18.96 19.62 1.45
N GLU A 47 -18.62 19.17 2.65
CA GLU A 47 -19.26 19.58 3.91
C GLU A 47 -18.32 20.51 4.68
N GLY A 48 -18.80 21.69 5.08
CA GLY A 48 -17.98 22.69 5.77
C GLY A 48 -18.74 23.96 6.11
N GLU A 49 -18.02 24.93 6.68
CA GLU A 49 -18.52 26.28 6.97
C GLU A 49 -18.04 27.26 5.91
N GLN A 50 -18.89 28.22 5.51
CA GLN A 50 -18.56 29.16 4.43
C GLN A 50 -18.36 30.59 4.95
N PRO A 51 -17.16 30.94 5.44
CA PRO A 51 -16.80 32.33 5.73
C PRO A 51 -16.52 33.10 4.43
N GLY A 52 -17.43 34.00 4.07
CA GLY A 52 -17.29 34.86 2.89
C GLY A 52 -17.30 34.04 1.59
N GLU A 53 -16.20 34.11 0.83
CA GLU A 53 -16.09 33.45 -0.48
C GLU A 53 -15.48 32.04 -0.41
N VAL A 54 -14.98 31.61 0.74
CA VAL A 54 -14.28 30.32 0.91
C VAL A 54 -15.16 29.36 1.69
N LEU A 55 -15.27 28.13 1.22
CA LEU A 55 -15.77 27.00 2.01
C LEU A 55 -14.60 26.34 2.76
N LEU A 56 -14.69 26.25 4.08
CA LEU A 56 -13.73 25.60 4.96
C LEU A 56 -14.29 24.29 5.49
N CYS A 57 -13.66 23.19 5.08
CA CYS A 57 -14.10 21.83 5.31
C CYS A 57 -13.20 21.14 6.35
N PRO A 58 -13.77 20.42 7.34
CA PRO A 58 -13.00 19.48 8.16
C PRO A 58 -12.44 18.34 7.29
N LEU A 59 -11.33 17.75 7.74
CA LEU A 59 -10.67 16.64 7.04
C LEU A 59 -11.37 15.29 7.32
N THR A 60 -12.64 15.18 6.92
CA THR A 60 -13.46 13.97 7.10
C THR A 60 -13.27 12.99 5.95
N PRO A 61 -13.64 11.70 6.13
CA PRO A 61 -13.64 10.72 5.04
C PRO A 61 -14.49 11.15 3.83
N ALA A 62 -15.66 11.77 4.07
CA ALA A 62 -16.52 12.28 3.01
C ALA A 62 -15.84 13.37 2.17
N ASN A 63 -15.19 14.34 2.83
CA ASN A 63 -14.43 15.39 2.15
C ASN A 63 -13.17 14.86 1.46
N ALA A 64 -12.52 13.84 2.02
CA ALA A 64 -11.38 13.17 1.38
C ALA A 64 -11.80 12.45 0.08
N ALA A 65 -12.93 11.75 0.12
CA ALA A 65 -13.52 11.10 -1.06
C ALA A 65 -13.90 12.13 -2.13
N ALA A 66 -14.63 13.18 -1.75
CA ALA A 66 -15.00 14.25 -2.68
C ALA A 66 -13.77 14.95 -3.30
N LEU A 67 -12.68 15.12 -2.53
CA LEU A 67 -11.45 15.69 -3.04
C LEU A 67 -10.77 14.76 -4.05
N ARG A 68 -10.73 13.45 -3.79
CA ARG A 68 -10.20 12.45 -4.74
C ARG A 68 -11.00 12.41 -6.05
N ASP A 69 -12.32 12.55 -5.98
CA ASP A 69 -13.17 12.63 -7.17
C ASP A 69 -12.85 13.85 -8.03
N LYS A 70 -12.52 14.99 -7.40
CA LYS A 70 -12.16 16.23 -8.08
C LYS A 70 -10.71 16.24 -8.57
N LEU A 71 -9.81 15.58 -7.86
CA LEU A 71 -8.38 15.54 -8.12
C LEU A 71 -7.89 14.09 -8.21
N PRO A 72 -8.09 13.39 -9.34
CA PRO A 72 -7.83 11.95 -9.44
C PRO A 72 -6.39 11.50 -9.18
N TRP A 73 -5.41 12.41 -9.27
CA TRP A 73 -4.01 12.12 -8.90
C TRP A 73 -3.83 11.86 -7.40
N LEU A 74 -4.83 12.19 -6.58
CA LEU A 74 -4.89 11.81 -5.17
C LEU A 74 -5.35 10.38 -4.93
N CYS A 75 -5.81 9.64 -5.95
CA CYS A 75 -6.09 8.22 -5.83
C CYS A 75 -4.80 7.40 -5.99
N PRO A 76 -4.60 6.33 -5.20
CA PRO A 76 -3.47 5.43 -5.41
C PRO A 76 -3.64 4.67 -6.74
N GLN A 77 -2.53 4.21 -7.31
CA GLN A 77 -2.52 3.42 -8.54
C GLN A 77 -1.44 2.33 -8.49
N PRO A 78 -1.62 1.22 -9.23
CA PRO A 78 -0.56 0.22 -9.39
C PRO A 78 0.71 0.86 -9.97
N LEU A 79 1.86 0.60 -9.35
CA LEU A 79 3.15 1.20 -9.74
C LEU A 79 3.90 0.36 -10.78
N GLY A 80 3.45 -0.88 -11.06
CA GLY A 80 4.12 -1.80 -11.96
C GLY A 80 5.54 -2.15 -11.50
N LEU A 81 6.51 -2.08 -12.41
CA LEU A 81 7.92 -2.41 -12.14
C LEU A 81 8.76 -1.21 -11.70
N GLN A 82 8.13 -0.07 -11.38
CA GLN A 82 8.86 1.10 -10.90
C GLN A 82 9.54 0.78 -9.56
N LYS A 83 10.77 1.28 -9.38
CA LYS A 83 11.43 1.25 -8.08
C LYS A 83 10.57 2.00 -7.06
N SER A 84 10.15 1.33 -6.01
CA SER A 84 9.21 1.88 -5.03
C SER A 84 9.72 1.71 -3.59
N ALA A 85 9.13 2.47 -2.67
CA ALA A 85 9.42 2.37 -1.25
C ALA A 85 8.14 2.48 -0.40
N GLY A 86 7.96 1.49 0.49
CA GLY A 86 6.97 1.48 1.54
C GLY A 86 7.18 2.60 2.56
N CYS A 87 6.16 3.42 2.78
CA CYS A 87 6.21 4.60 3.64
C CYS A 87 5.15 4.52 4.76
N GLY A 88 5.10 3.38 5.46
CA GLY A 88 4.09 3.11 6.48
C GLY A 88 4.03 4.16 7.58
N ASP A 89 2.81 4.57 7.94
CA ASP A 89 2.54 5.64 8.89
C ASP A 89 1.44 5.23 9.87
N ARG A 90 1.85 4.83 11.08
CA ARG A 90 0.96 4.41 12.16
C ARG A 90 0.26 5.58 12.85
N LEU A 91 0.67 6.82 12.58
CA LEU A 91 0.20 8.02 13.26
C LEU A 91 -0.70 8.90 12.38
N GLY A 92 -0.62 8.76 11.06
CA GLY A 92 -1.38 9.57 10.10
C GLY A 92 -0.80 10.98 9.88
N LEU A 93 0.46 11.21 10.24
CA LEU A 93 1.10 12.52 10.25
C LEU A 93 2.42 12.59 9.45
N ALA A 94 2.98 11.45 9.07
CA ALA A 94 4.32 11.32 8.51
C ALA A 94 4.39 11.52 6.99
N THR A 95 3.28 11.33 6.27
CA THR A 95 3.21 11.42 4.80
C THR A 95 3.88 12.68 4.21
N PRO A 96 3.68 13.91 4.76
CA PRO A 96 4.41 15.07 4.27
C PRO A 96 5.93 14.97 4.38
N GLY A 97 6.42 14.37 5.47
CA GLY A 97 7.84 14.10 5.69
C GLY A 97 8.38 13.07 4.70
N HIS A 98 7.65 11.98 4.49
CA HIS A 98 7.98 10.94 3.50
C HIS A 98 8.14 11.54 2.09
N ILE A 99 7.17 12.35 1.65
CA ILE A 99 7.22 13.02 0.34
C ILE A 99 8.45 13.93 0.22
N ARG A 100 8.76 14.71 1.25
CA ARG A 100 9.94 15.60 1.24
C ARG A 100 11.25 14.80 1.15
N ALA A 101 11.34 13.66 1.82
CA ALA A 101 12.51 12.78 1.73
C ALA A 101 12.65 12.19 0.33
N LEU A 102 11.57 11.65 -0.23
CA LEU A 102 11.57 11.03 -1.54
C LEU A 102 11.87 12.02 -2.68
N ARG A 103 11.39 13.27 -2.57
CA ARG A 103 11.78 14.34 -3.51
C ARG A 103 13.29 14.61 -3.53
N LYS A 104 13.96 14.49 -2.39
CA LYS A 104 15.42 14.68 -2.32
C LYS A 104 16.19 13.51 -2.93
N VAL A 105 15.67 12.29 -2.79
CA VAL A 105 16.29 11.08 -3.35
C VAL A 105 16.05 10.98 -4.85
N GLY A 106 14.82 11.21 -5.31
CA GLY A 106 14.40 11.05 -6.69
C GLY A 106 14.34 9.58 -7.15
N GLY A 107 13.55 9.31 -8.20
CA GLY A 107 13.51 7.99 -8.86
C GLY A 107 12.94 6.84 -8.01
N ILE A 108 12.17 7.15 -6.98
CA ILE A 108 11.47 6.18 -6.13
C ILE A 108 9.99 6.56 -6.05
N ALA A 109 9.12 5.66 -6.51
CA ALA A 109 7.67 5.80 -6.40
C ALA A 109 7.20 5.48 -4.97
N PRO A 110 6.45 6.37 -4.31
CA PRO A 110 6.03 6.15 -2.93
C PRO A 110 4.85 5.18 -2.81
N ILE A 111 4.86 4.36 -1.77
CA ILE A 111 3.67 3.65 -1.27
C ILE A 111 3.30 4.30 0.06
N LEU A 112 2.39 5.28 0.05
CA LEU A 112 2.14 6.18 1.19
C LEU A 112 1.07 5.67 2.15
N ALA A 113 0.10 4.91 1.67
CA ALA A 113 -0.89 4.24 2.51
C ALA A 113 -0.45 2.79 2.69
N GLN A 114 0.33 2.52 3.74
CA GLN A 114 0.78 1.18 4.08
C GLN A 114 0.60 0.93 5.57
N GLN A 115 -0.21 -0.07 5.90
CA GLN A 115 -0.28 -0.68 7.23
C GLN A 115 -0.72 -2.14 7.08
N SER A 116 -0.24 -2.98 7.99
CA SER A 116 -0.71 -4.35 8.13
C SER A 116 -1.97 -4.45 8.98
N VAL A 117 -2.75 -5.52 8.78
CA VAL A 117 -3.94 -5.85 9.59
C VAL A 117 -3.65 -5.76 11.11
N ARG A 118 -2.48 -6.28 11.53
CA ARG A 118 -2.03 -6.22 12.93
C ARG A 118 -1.81 -4.79 13.42
N GLU A 119 -1.28 -3.91 12.58
CA GLU A 119 -1.07 -2.50 12.94
C GLU A 119 -2.38 -1.72 12.97
N ASN A 120 -3.28 -1.96 12.01
CA ASN A 120 -4.64 -1.43 12.04
C ASN A 120 -5.34 -1.79 13.36
N ALA A 121 -5.33 -3.07 13.74
CA ALA A 121 -5.91 -3.53 15.01
C ALA A 121 -5.27 -2.86 16.25
N ARG A 122 -3.94 -2.73 16.28
CA ARG A 122 -3.22 -2.11 17.41
C ARG A 122 -3.41 -0.61 17.53
N THR A 123 -3.60 0.08 16.41
CA THR A 123 -3.81 1.53 16.37
C THR A 123 -5.28 1.91 16.43
N GLY A 124 -6.19 0.94 16.27
CA GLY A 124 -7.63 1.20 16.15
C GLY A 124 -8.00 1.94 14.86
N ARG A 125 -7.13 1.90 13.85
CA ARG A 125 -7.32 2.60 12.57
C ARG A 125 -7.85 1.66 11.51
N THR A 126 -8.74 2.15 10.66
CA THR A 126 -9.26 1.41 9.49
C THR A 126 -8.38 1.64 8.25
N PRO A 127 -8.38 0.74 7.25
CA PRO A 127 -7.71 0.98 5.97
C PRO A 127 -8.10 2.31 5.32
N GLN A 128 -9.39 2.68 5.40
CA GLN A 128 -9.88 3.96 4.89
C GLN A 128 -9.19 5.16 5.56
N GLN A 129 -9.02 5.14 6.89
CA GLN A 129 -8.33 6.22 7.60
C GLN A 129 -6.86 6.34 7.19
N VAL A 130 -6.19 5.22 6.95
CA VAL A 130 -4.79 5.22 6.46
C VAL A 130 -4.69 5.89 5.09
N LEU A 131 -5.61 5.55 4.19
CA LEU A 131 -5.66 6.12 2.85
C LEU A 131 -6.04 7.60 2.85
N ASP A 132 -6.98 8.01 3.71
CA ASP A 132 -7.38 9.42 3.87
C ASP A 132 -6.22 10.25 4.43
N ASP A 133 -5.50 9.76 5.44
CA ASP A 133 -4.33 10.47 6.00
C ASP A 133 -3.20 10.60 4.97
N ALA A 134 -2.98 9.57 4.15
CA ALA A 134 -2.06 9.66 3.01
C ALA A 134 -2.52 10.70 1.97
N THR A 135 -3.82 10.73 1.65
CA THR A 135 -4.45 11.71 0.74
C THR A 135 -4.18 13.14 1.21
N TRP A 136 -4.40 13.43 2.50
CA TRP A 136 -4.15 14.76 3.05
C TRP A 136 -2.67 15.14 3.02
N GLY A 137 -1.76 14.20 3.29
CA GLY A 137 -0.33 14.45 3.19
C GLY A 137 0.16 14.70 1.76
N LEU A 138 -0.35 13.93 0.79
CA LEU A 138 -0.13 14.12 -0.65
C LEU A 138 -0.57 15.50 -1.10
N PHE A 139 -1.81 15.85 -0.75
CA PHE A 139 -2.40 17.13 -1.11
C PHE A 139 -1.62 18.29 -0.47
N GLN A 140 -1.26 18.18 0.82
CA GLN A 140 -0.44 19.18 1.51
C GLN A 140 0.87 19.50 0.78
N GLU A 141 1.53 18.45 0.29
CA GLU A 141 2.83 18.58 -0.37
C GLU A 141 2.73 18.76 -1.88
N GLY A 142 1.54 18.75 -2.47
CA GLY A 142 1.33 18.88 -3.92
C GLY A 142 2.06 17.80 -4.71
N TRP A 143 2.06 16.56 -4.23
CA TRP A 143 2.67 15.45 -4.96
C TRP A 143 1.70 14.91 -6.02
N ARG A 144 2.03 15.07 -7.30
CA ARG A 144 1.16 14.73 -8.42
C ARG A 144 1.62 13.51 -9.24
N GLU A 145 2.75 12.92 -8.86
CA GLU A 145 3.29 11.72 -9.51
C GLU A 145 2.59 10.45 -8.98
N PRO A 146 2.67 9.31 -9.69
CA PRO A 146 2.10 8.05 -9.22
C PRO A 146 2.53 7.66 -7.80
N TRP A 147 1.59 7.10 -7.04
CA TRP A 147 1.80 6.61 -5.69
C TRP A 147 0.91 5.38 -5.43
N GLY A 148 1.31 4.51 -4.50
CA GLY A 148 0.63 3.26 -4.19
C GLY A 148 0.06 3.18 -2.76
N ALA A 149 -0.84 2.21 -2.58
CA ALA A 149 -1.41 1.85 -1.28
C ALA A 149 -1.29 0.33 -1.10
N ASP A 150 -0.62 -0.09 -0.02
CA ASP A 150 -0.24 -1.49 0.25
C ASP A 150 -0.94 -2.06 1.48
N ALA A 151 -1.74 -3.11 1.24
CA ALA A 151 -2.37 -3.92 2.24
C ALA A 151 -1.34 -4.95 2.72
N ASP A 152 -0.64 -4.59 3.79
CA ASP A 152 0.58 -5.30 4.21
C ASP A 152 0.25 -6.55 5.05
N HIS A 153 1.03 -7.61 4.90
CA HIS A 153 0.92 -8.86 5.68
C HIS A 153 -0.49 -9.48 5.76
N LEU A 154 -1.18 -9.61 4.63
CA LEU A 154 -2.49 -10.26 4.53
C LEU A 154 -2.38 -11.78 4.68
N LYS A 155 -3.16 -12.36 5.60
CA LYS A 155 -3.13 -13.81 5.88
C LYS A 155 -4.41 -14.54 5.51
N THR A 156 -5.55 -13.85 5.57
CA THR A 156 -6.86 -14.42 5.27
C THR A 156 -7.53 -13.64 4.14
N PRO A 157 -8.39 -14.30 3.33
CA PRO A 157 -9.21 -13.59 2.35
C PRO A 157 -10.13 -12.54 2.98
N ASP A 158 -10.66 -12.79 4.18
CA ASP A 158 -11.58 -11.89 4.87
C ASP A 158 -10.95 -10.51 5.17
N ASP A 159 -9.63 -10.47 5.37
CA ASP A 159 -8.92 -9.20 5.62
C ASP A 159 -8.87 -8.32 4.36
N VAL A 160 -9.02 -8.89 3.16
CA VAL A 160 -8.80 -8.21 1.86
C VAL A 160 -9.90 -7.21 1.53
N ASP A 161 -11.15 -7.53 1.85
CA ASP A 161 -12.33 -6.77 1.41
C ASP A 161 -12.31 -5.30 1.86
N ALA A 162 -11.82 -5.05 3.08
CA ALA A 162 -11.72 -3.70 3.62
C ALA A 162 -10.68 -2.84 2.87
N PHE A 163 -9.59 -3.45 2.41
CA PHE A 163 -8.56 -2.77 1.62
C PHE A 163 -9.01 -2.54 0.19
N VAL A 164 -9.67 -3.52 -0.43
CA VAL A 164 -10.28 -3.38 -1.76
C VAL A 164 -11.30 -2.24 -1.76
N THR A 165 -12.19 -2.23 -0.77
CA THR A 165 -13.21 -1.18 -0.62
C THR A 165 -12.59 0.20 -0.45
N ALA A 166 -11.50 0.31 0.32
CA ALA A 166 -10.80 1.58 0.51
C ALA A 166 -10.02 2.05 -0.74
N GLY A 167 -9.75 1.16 -1.70
CA GLY A 167 -9.05 1.48 -2.95
C GLY A 167 -7.55 1.15 -2.93
N TYR A 168 -7.12 0.16 -2.15
CA TYR A 168 -5.73 -0.29 -2.14
C TYR A 168 -5.32 -0.94 -3.47
N THR A 169 -4.03 -0.79 -3.82
CA THR A 169 -3.50 -1.12 -5.16
C THR A 169 -2.34 -2.10 -5.15
N LEU A 170 -1.84 -2.45 -3.97
CA LEU A 170 -0.85 -3.48 -3.71
C LEU A 170 -1.33 -4.34 -2.54
N TYR A 171 -1.15 -5.65 -2.66
CA TYR A 171 -1.61 -6.65 -1.69
C TYR A 171 -0.44 -7.57 -1.37
N THR A 172 0.05 -7.50 -0.14
CA THR A 172 1.18 -8.30 0.32
C THR A 172 0.65 -9.53 1.05
N ILE A 173 0.56 -10.65 0.32
CA ILE A 173 0.13 -11.93 0.88
C ILE A 173 1.26 -12.55 1.71
N ASP A 174 0.96 -12.89 2.96
CA ASP A 174 1.87 -13.53 3.90
C ASP A 174 1.50 -15.01 4.08
N PRO A 175 2.13 -15.92 3.30
CA PRO A 175 1.86 -17.35 3.41
C PRO A 175 2.70 -18.01 4.51
N SER A 176 3.32 -17.26 5.43
CA SER A 176 4.26 -17.80 6.43
C SER A 176 3.64 -18.88 7.32
N ASP A 177 2.34 -18.82 7.59
CA ASP A 177 1.63 -19.85 8.37
C ASP A 177 1.60 -21.22 7.66
N HIS A 178 1.81 -21.24 6.34
CA HIS A 178 1.87 -22.44 5.51
C HIS A 178 3.30 -22.93 5.24
N VAL A 179 4.33 -22.20 5.69
CA VAL A 179 5.73 -22.61 5.53
C VAL A 179 6.12 -23.55 6.67
N HIS A 180 6.49 -24.78 6.34
CA HIS A 180 6.98 -25.74 7.33
C HIS A 180 8.46 -25.52 7.67
N ASN A 181 8.81 -25.67 8.95
CA ASN A 181 10.21 -25.61 9.36
C ASN A 181 10.95 -26.91 8.99
N ILE A 182 11.53 -26.96 7.79
CA ILE A 182 12.41 -28.05 7.35
C ILE A 182 13.87 -27.58 7.40
N THR A 183 14.70 -28.33 8.13
CA THR A 183 16.15 -28.09 8.25
C THR A 183 16.93 -29.19 7.49
N PRO A 184 18.25 -29.03 7.30
CA PRO A 184 19.08 -30.10 6.75
C PRO A 184 19.08 -31.37 7.60
N THR A 185 18.80 -31.26 8.90
CA THR A 185 18.79 -32.38 9.86
C THR A 185 17.42 -33.02 10.05
N THR A 186 16.34 -32.46 9.47
CA THR A 186 15.01 -33.09 9.53
C THR A 186 15.09 -34.52 8.95
N PRO A 187 14.61 -35.56 9.66
CA PRO A 187 14.65 -36.93 9.16
C PRO A 187 13.92 -37.07 7.82
N PHE A 188 14.49 -37.84 6.89
CA PHE A 188 13.93 -37.94 5.54
C PHE A 188 12.52 -38.57 5.51
N VAL A 189 12.23 -39.49 6.44
CA VAL A 189 10.88 -40.05 6.61
C VAL A 189 9.82 -38.99 6.93
N GLU A 190 10.19 -37.93 7.66
CA GLU A 190 9.28 -36.82 7.95
C GLU A 190 9.09 -35.94 6.71
N VAL A 191 10.16 -35.70 5.95
CA VAL A 191 10.10 -34.98 4.67
C VAL A 191 9.18 -35.70 3.70
N GLU A 192 9.36 -37.01 3.52
CA GLU A 192 8.52 -37.86 2.68
C GLU A 192 7.05 -37.78 3.09
N ALA A 193 6.74 -37.95 4.38
CA ALA A 193 5.38 -37.84 4.88
C ALA A 193 4.74 -36.47 4.55
N LYS A 194 5.51 -35.37 4.68
CA LYS A 194 5.04 -34.03 4.33
C LYS A 194 4.81 -33.83 2.83
N VAL A 195 5.69 -34.38 1.98
CA VAL A 195 5.54 -34.33 0.51
C VAL A 195 4.32 -35.12 0.05
N GLN A 196 4.11 -36.33 0.59
CA GLN A 196 2.93 -37.14 0.28
C GLN A 196 1.63 -36.46 0.74
N ALA A 197 1.69 -35.68 1.82
CA ALA A 197 0.56 -34.92 2.35
C ALA A 197 0.42 -33.50 1.76
N LEU A 198 1.14 -33.16 0.69
CA LEU A 198 0.92 -31.90 -0.03
C LEU A 198 -0.45 -31.92 -0.74
N PRO A 199 -1.13 -30.77 -0.82
CA PRO A 199 -2.39 -30.66 -1.54
C PRO A 199 -2.14 -30.62 -3.06
N TRP A 200 -1.74 -31.74 -3.64
CA TRP A 200 -1.36 -31.87 -5.06
C TRP A 200 -2.44 -31.39 -6.04
N GLU A 201 -3.71 -31.55 -5.68
CA GLU A 201 -4.84 -31.02 -6.46
C GLU A 201 -4.86 -29.49 -6.50
N ALA A 202 -4.69 -28.81 -5.35
CA ALA A 202 -4.64 -27.35 -5.29
C ALA A 202 -3.38 -26.78 -5.95
N LEU A 203 -2.29 -27.54 -5.93
CA LEU A 203 -1.06 -27.23 -6.65
C LEU A 203 -1.19 -27.43 -8.18
N GLU A 204 -2.27 -28.05 -8.65
CA GLU A 204 -2.46 -28.45 -10.04
C GLU A 204 -1.27 -29.26 -10.60
N ASP A 205 -0.70 -30.15 -9.77
CA ASP A 205 0.58 -30.82 -10.02
C ASP A 205 0.60 -32.24 -9.44
N THR A 206 1.64 -33.01 -9.75
CA THR A 206 1.88 -34.32 -9.14
C THR A 206 3.32 -34.47 -8.68
N LEU A 207 3.57 -35.37 -7.73
CA LEU A 207 4.93 -35.71 -7.30
C LEU A 207 5.80 -36.14 -8.49
N GLN A 208 5.27 -36.97 -9.40
CA GLN A 208 6.05 -37.42 -10.57
C GLN A 208 6.37 -36.28 -11.53
N ASP A 209 5.41 -35.38 -11.77
CA ASP A 209 5.61 -34.24 -12.67
C ASP A 209 6.58 -33.19 -12.09
N MET A 210 6.51 -32.93 -10.79
CA MET A 210 7.51 -32.13 -10.08
C MET A 210 8.91 -32.75 -10.21
N GLU A 211 9.07 -34.05 -9.91
CA GLU A 211 10.37 -34.72 -10.07
C GLU A 211 10.89 -34.62 -11.52
N ARG A 212 10.03 -34.84 -12.52
CA ARG A 212 10.42 -34.74 -13.94
C ARG A 212 10.89 -33.33 -14.33
N ARG A 213 10.30 -32.29 -13.73
CA ARG A 213 10.62 -30.88 -14.00
C ARG A 213 11.90 -30.40 -13.34
N TYR A 214 12.25 -30.94 -12.17
CA TYR A 214 13.33 -30.38 -11.36
C TYR A 214 14.51 -31.34 -11.13
N LEU A 215 14.28 -32.65 -10.98
CA LEU A 215 15.35 -33.59 -10.66
C LEU A 215 16.32 -33.74 -11.82
N ASP A 216 17.62 -33.70 -11.52
CA ASP A 216 18.74 -33.75 -12.47
C ASP A 216 18.66 -32.64 -13.55
N ARG A 217 18.04 -31.51 -13.21
CA ARG A 217 17.96 -30.33 -14.09
C ARG A 217 18.86 -29.20 -13.61
N SER A 218 19.38 -28.46 -14.57
CA SER A 218 20.13 -27.22 -14.37
C SER A 218 19.34 -26.03 -14.92
N PHE A 219 19.36 -24.93 -14.19
CA PHE A 219 18.71 -23.68 -14.53
C PHE A 219 19.76 -22.56 -14.57
N ASP A 220 19.76 -21.78 -15.64
CA ASP A 220 20.55 -20.55 -15.75
C ASP A 220 19.69 -19.36 -15.29
N LEU A 221 20.16 -18.69 -14.25
CA LEU A 221 19.53 -17.56 -13.57
C LEU A 221 20.42 -16.34 -13.74
N GLU A 222 20.54 -15.86 -14.98
CA GLU A 222 21.26 -14.64 -15.37
C GLU A 222 22.61 -14.45 -14.66
N GLY A 223 23.50 -15.45 -14.80
CA GLY A 223 24.84 -15.44 -14.21
C GLY A 223 25.00 -16.34 -12.98
N CYS A 224 23.92 -17.00 -12.54
CA CYS A 224 23.96 -18.06 -11.55
C CYS A 224 23.45 -19.38 -12.15
N HIS A 225 24.18 -20.48 -11.96
CA HIS A 225 23.73 -21.80 -12.38
C HIS A 225 23.27 -22.59 -11.15
N VAL A 226 22.01 -23.02 -11.16
CA VAL A 226 21.44 -23.86 -10.10
C VAL A 226 21.15 -25.24 -10.68
N THR A 227 21.76 -26.27 -10.11
CA THR A 227 21.45 -27.65 -10.46
C THR A 227 20.81 -28.36 -9.29
N ILE A 228 19.66 -28.98 -9.52
CA ILE A 228 18.95 -29.78 -8.52
C ILE A 228 19.33 -31.24 -8.77
N LEU A 229 20.40 -31.68 -8.11
CA LEU A 229 20.99 -33.01 -8.32
C LEU A 229 20.40 -34.10 -7.42
N ASP A 230 19.74 -33.73 -6.32
CA ASP A 230 19.28 -34.71 -5.34
C ASP A 230 17.76 -34.65 -5.11
N ARG A 231 17.18 -35.83 -4.96
CA ARG A 231 15.77 -35.97 -4.54
C ARG A 231 15.57 -35.34 -3.15
N ALA A 232 16.58 -35.43 -2.29
CA ALA A 232 16.50 -34.95 -0.92
C ALA A 232 16.31 -33.43 -0.82
N ALA A 233 17.05 -32.61 -1.57
CA ALA A 233 16.84 -31.16 -1.55
C ALA A 233 15.52 -30.77 -2.22
N LEU A 234 15.15 -31.41 -3.33
CA LEU A 234 13.86 -31.18 -3.98
C LEU A 234 12.70 -31.44 -3.01
N TRP A 235 12.71 -32.59 -2.35
CA TRP A 235 11.64 -32.97 -1.42
C TRP A 235 11.64 -32.11 -0.15
N ARG A 236 12.81 -31.69 0.35
CA ARG A 236 12.89 -30.74 1.47
C ARG A 236 12.30 -29.37 1.09
N ALA A 237 12.56 -28.88 -0.11
CA ALA A 237 11.97 -27.65 -0.62
C ALA A 237 10.45 -27.79 -0.78
N ALA A 238 9.98 -28.88 -1.38
CA ALA A 238 8.55 -29.17 -1.54
C ALA A 238 7.84 -29.31 -0.18
N ALA A 239 8.41 -30.06 0.77
CA ALA A 239 7.86 -30.19 2.12
C ALA A 239 7.79 -28.87 2.88
N LYS A 240 8.74 -27.96 2.62
CA LYS A 240 8.85 -26.64 3.25
C LYS A 240 7.86 -25.64 2.69
N TYR A 241 7.80 -25.52 1.37
CA TYR A 241 7.11 -24.42 0.68
C TYR A 241 5.86 -24.85 -0.07
N GLY A 242 5.65 -26.14 -0.32
CA GLY A 242 4.54 -26.62 -1.15
C GLY A 242 3.17 -26.17 -0.68
N ARG A 243 2.93 -26.12 0.64
CA ARG A 243 1.66 -25.61 1.18
C ARG A 243 1.48 -24.10 1.07
N ALA A 244 2.57 -23.34 0.96
CA ALA A 244 2.53 -21.90 0.77
C ALA A 244 2.34 -21.50 -0.70
N ILE A 245 2.60 -22.44 -1.63
CA ILE A 245 2.39 -22.27 -3.07
C ILE A 245 0.95 -22.64 -3.45
N ALA A 246 0.38 -23.66 -2.79
CA ALA A 246 -1.00 -24.10 -2.96
C ALA A 246 -2.01 -23.05 -2.48
#